data_AF-A0A7C3C4D2-F1
#
_entry.id   AF-A0A7C3C4D2-F1
#
_cell.length_a   1.000
_cell.length_b   1.000
_cell.length_c   1.000
_cell.angle_alpha   90.00
_cell.angle_beta   90.00
_cell.angle_gamma   90.00
#
_symmetry.space_group_name_H-M   'P 1'
#
loop_
_entity.id
_entity.type
_entity.pdbx_description
1 polymer ?
#
loop_
_entity_poly.entity_id
_entity_poly.type
_entity_poly.pdbx_seq_one_letter_code
_entity_poly.pdbx_strand_id
1 'polypeptide(L)' 'MDEPDVSEMEKEIQRLQQQLDMLDNRLDNIDSMVTAVAERVMSQLVTLNITCPHCRKNIEIAVVGNQRPTR' A
#
# COMPACT_ATOMS: atom_id res chain seq x y z
N MET A 1 -42.75 2.18 32.97
CA MET A 1 -41.60 1.30 32.67
C MET A 1 -41.50 1.30 31.17
N ASP A 2 -40.72 2.23 30.63
CA ASP A 2 -40.46 2.33 29.20
C ASP A 2 -39.56 1.15 28.82
N GLU A 3 -40.13 0.15 28.16
CA GLU A 3 -39.36 -0.91 27.52
C GLU A 3 -38.43 -0.26 26.48
N PRO A 4 -37.12 -0.54 26.49
CA PRO A 4 -36.21 0.03 25.52
C PRO A 4 -36.59 -0.44 24.12
N ASP A 5 -36.76 0.50 23.21
CA ASP A 5 -37.13 0.31 21.81
C ASP A 5 -36.05 -0.50 21.07
N VAL A 6 -36.21 -1.82 21.06
CA VAL A 6 -35.35 -2.77 20.33
C VAL A 6 -35.28 -2.41 18.83
N SER A 7 -36.29 -1.73 18.29
CA SER A 7 -36.34 -1.34 16.87
C SER A 7 -35.42 -0.17 16.52
N GLU A 8 -35.17 0.74 17.47
CA GLU A 8 -34.20 1.83 17.29
C GLU A 8 -32.76 1.30 17.31
N MET A 9 -32.49 0.33 18.19
CA MET A 9 -31.18 -0.31 18.31
C MET A 9 -30.83 -1.11 17.04
N GLU A 10 -31.79 -1.84 16.47
CA GLU A 10 -31.59 -2.56 15.20
C GLU A 10 -31.30 -1.61 14.02
N LYS A 11 -31.96 -0.45 13.97
CA LYS A 11 -31.72 0.57 12.93
C LYS A 11 -30.33 1.21 13.07
N GLU A 12 -29.86 1.43 14.28
CA GLU A 12 -28.50 1.92 14.53
C GLU A 12 -27.44 0.88 14.13
N ILE A 13 -27.65 -0.39 14.46
CA ILE A 13 -26.74 -1.48 14.08
C ILE A 13 -26.63 -1.60 12.56
N GLN A 14 -27.75 -1.51 11.83
CA GLN A 14 -27.72 -1.54 10.35
C GLN A 14 -26.99 -0.35 9.75
N ARG A 15 -27.16 0.85 10.32
CA ARG A 15 -26.42 2.05 9.87
C ARG A 15 -24.93 1.92 10.10
N LEU A 16 -24.52 1.37 11.24
CA LEU A 16 -23.11 1.13 11.57
C LEU A 16 -22.49 0.08 10.65
N GLN A 17 -23.20 -1.00 10.33
CA GLN A 17 -22.77 -2.00 9.35
C GLN A 17 -22.53 -1.38 7.96
N GLN A 18 -23.46 -0.56 7.47
CA GLN A 18 -23.29 0.14 6.19
C GLN A 18 -22.09 1.09 6.18
N GLN A 19 -21.79 1.75 7.31
CA GLN A 19 -20.62 2.61 7.42
C GLN A 19 -19.32 1.82 7.41
N LEU A 20 -19.28 0.64 8.04
CA LEU A 20 -18.13 -0.26 8.04
C LEU A 20 -17.87 -0.88 6.66
N ASP A 21 -18.92 -1.32 5.95
CA ASP A 21 -18.80 -1.84 4.58
C ASP A 21 -18.26 -0.79 3.59
N MET A 22 -18.59 0.49 3.80
CA MET A 22 -18.03 1.59 3.01
C MET A 22 -16.57 1.89 3.36
N LEU A 23 -16.14 1.61 4.59
CA LEU A 23 -14.75 1.77 5.02
C LEU A 23 -13.86 0.66 4.47
N ASP A 24 -14.29 -0.60 4.54
CA ASP A 24 -13.57 -1.75 3.98
C ASP A 24 -13.32 -1.59 2.47
N ASN A 25 -14.34 -1.16 1.73
CA ASN A 25 -14.19 -0.89 0.29
C ASN A 25 -13.15 0.20 -0.02
N ARG A 26 -12.92 1.16 0.89
CA ARG A 26 -11.88 2.18 0.68
C ARG A 26 -10.50 1.69 1.05
N LEU A 27 -10.40 0.77 2.02
CA LEU A 27 -9.14 0.16 2.43
C LEU A 27 -8.61 -0.78 1.33
N ASP A 28 -9.47 -1.59 0.72
CA ASP A 28 -9.09 -2.47 -0.41
C ASP A 28 -8.50 -1.69 -1.60
N ASN A 29 -9.04 -0.49 -1.85
CA ASN A 29 -8.54 0.39 -2.92
C ASN A 29 -7.16 1.02 -2.61
N ILE A 30 -6.79 1.15 -1.33
CA ILE A 30 -5.48 1.67 -0.93
C ILE A 30 -4.42 0.57 -1.00
N ASP A 31 -4.75 -0.65 -0.58
CA ASP A 31 -3.80 -1.78 -0.60
C ASP A 31 -3.30 -2.08 -2.02
N SER A 32 -4.15 -1.93 -3.03
CA SER A 32 -3.79 -2.11 -4.44
C SER A 32 -2.78 -1.06 -4.94
N MET A 33 -2.94 0.21 -4.56
CA MET A 33 -2.03 1.29 -4.97
C MET A 33 -0.67 1.18 -4.27
N VAL A 34 -0.67 0.86 -2.97
CA VAL A 34 0.57 0.73 -2.19
C VAL A 34 1.40 -0.46 -2.67
N THR A 35 0.75 -1.58 -2.97
CA THR A 35 1.40 -2.77 -3.54
C THR A 35 2.07 -2.46 -4.87
N ALA A 36 1.38 -1.77 -5.78
CA ALA A 36 1.92 -1.40 -7.08
C ALA A 36 3.12 -0.43 -7.01
N VAL A 37 3.16 0.45 -6.00
CA VAL A 37 4.31 1.33 -5.78
C VAL A 37 5.49 0.55 -5.19
N ALA A 38 5.25 -0.35 -4.23
CA ALA A 38 6.30 -1.17 -3.65
C ALA A 38 6.99 -2.07 -4.70
N GLU A 39 6.21 -2.77 -5.53
CA GLU A 39 6.72 -3.60 -6.63
C GLU A 39 7.55 -2.77 -7.63
N ARG A 40 7.12 -1.54 -7.93
CA ARG A 40 7.82 -0.64 -8.85
C ARG A 40 9.15 -0.16 -8.29
N VAL A 41 9.21 0.21 -7.01
CA VAL A 41 10.46 0.66 -6.37
C VAL A 41 11.47 -0.49 -6.29
N MET A 42 11.01 -1.69 -5.91
CA MET A 42 11.89 -2.88 -5.90
C MET A 42 12.42 -3.22 -7.30
N SER A 43 11.60 -3.06 -8.35
CA SER A 43 12.01 -3.37 -9.73
C SER A 43 13.01 -2.38 -10.33
N GLN A 44 13.10 -1.16 -9.80
CA GLN A 44 13.92 -0.07 -10.36
C GLN A 44 15.29 0.08 -9.70
N LEU A 45 15.52 -0.59 -8.57
CA LEU A 45 16.73 -0.48 -7.78
C LEU A 45 17.66 -1.66 -8.08
N VAL A 46 18.78 -1.39 -8.77
CA VAL A 46 19.80 -2.41 -9.03
C VAL A 46 21.12 -1.97 -8.41
N THR A 47 21.63 -2.74 -7.45
CA THR A 47 22.93 -2.50 -6.81
C THR A 47 24.00 -3.37 -7.46
N LEU A 48 25.00 -2.75 -8.08
CA LEU A 48 26.14 -3.42 -8.68
C LEU A 48 27.34 -3.32 -7.72
N ASN A 49 27.89 -4.46 -7.33
CA ASN A 49 29.12 -4.54 -6.56
C ASN A 49 30.27 -4.95 -7.49
N ILE A 50 31.22 -4.04 -7.70
CA ILE A 50 32.36 -4.24 -8.58
C ILE A 50 33.64 -4.06 -7.79
N THR A 51 34.51 -5.07 -7.79
CA THR A 51 35.86 -4.92 -7.23
C THR A 51 36.75 -4.24 -8.26
N CYS A 52 37.31 -3.08 -7.93
CA CYS A 52 38.21 -2.37 -8.82
C CYS A 52 39.52 -3.16 -9.03
N PRO A 53 39.88 -3.53 -10.27
CA PRO A 53 41.09 -4.30 -10.54
C PRO A 53 42.38 -3.51 -10.27
N HIS A 54 42.31 -2.18 -10.25
CA HIS A 54 43.48 -1.30 -10.08
C HIS A 54 43.81 -1.02 -8.60
N CYS A 55 42.79 -0.89 -7.73
CA CYS A 55 43.00 -0.52 -6.32
C CYS A 55 42.46 -1.54 -5.30
N ARG A 56 41.89 -2.67 -5.76
CA ARG A 56 41.29 -3.73 -4.91
C ARG A 56 40.21 -3.26 -3.94
N LYS A 57 39.69 -2.05 -4.13
CA LYS A 57 38.54 -1.53 -3.37
C LYS A 57 37.24 -2.04 -3.99
N ASN A 58 36.27 -2.35 -3.15
CA ASN A 58 34.91 -2.62 -3.59
C ASN A 58 34.21 -1.29 -3.89
N ILE A 59 33.63 -1.21 -5.08
CA ILE A 59 32.83 -0.09 -5.54
C ILE A 59 31.39 -0.57 -5.58
N GLU A 60 30.52 0.13 -4.85
CA GLU A 60 29.07 -0.08 -4.87
C GLU A 60 28.43 0.99 -5.76
N ILE A 61 27.65 0.56 -6.74
CA ILE A 61 26.93 1.44 -7.66
C ILE A 61 25.45 1.12 -7.55
N ALA A 62 24.67 2.04 -6.98
CA ALA A 62 23.22 1.95 -6.96
C ALA A 62 22.64 2.61 -8.22
N VAL A 63 21.98 1.84 -9.07
CA VAL A 63 21.28 2.31 -10.27
C VAL A 63 19.80 2.42 -9.96
N VAL A 64 19.24 3.61 -10.16
CA VAL A 64 17.80 3.90 -10.00
C VAL A 64 17.21 4.20 -11.37
N GLY A 65 16.37 3.30 -11.89
CA GLY A 65 15.69 3.49 -13.17
C GLY A 65 14.39 4.29 -13.03
N ASN A 66 14.31 5.51 -13.57
CA ASN A 66 13.07 6.28 -13.57
C ASN A 66 12.20 5.92 -14.78
N GLN A 67 11.17 5.09 -14.58
CA GLN A 67 10.19 4.83 -15.64
C GLN A 67 9.05 5.86 -15.57
N ARG A 68 8.98 6.73 -16.58
CA ARG A 68 7.90 7.72 -16.71
C ARG A 68 6.64 7.01 -17.20
N PRO A 69 5.48 7.12 -16.51
CA PRO A 69 4.24 6.51 -16.98
C PRO A 69 3.80 7.19 -18.28
N THR A 70 3.77 6.43 -19.37
CA THR A 70 3.09 6.83 -20.60
C THR A 70 1.60 6.59 -20.41
N ARG A 71 0.82 7.65 -20.65
CA ARG A 71 -0.62 7.74 -20.41
C ARG A 71 -1.42 6.88 -21.39
#